data_AF-A0A128A4M7-F1
#
_entry.id   AF-A0A128A4M7-F1
#
_cell.length_a   1.000
_cell.length_b   1.000
_cell.length_c   1.000
_cell.angle_alpha   90.00
_cell.angle_beta   90.00
_cell.angle_gamma   90.00
#
_symmetry.space_group_name_H-M   'P 1'
#
loop_
_entity.id
_entity.type
_entity.pdbx_description
1 polymer ?
#
loop_
_entity_poly.entity_id
_entity_poly.type
_entity_poly.pdbx_seq_one_letter_code
_entity_poly.pdbx_strand_id
1 'polypeptide(L)'
;MQQVKIKQSSLDLGHILPTRVIQIHLKIQFTRMYIMQGSSALDKFDLRKSHKALKMLLIDRSNEFRIFAQGIGYPVNTENWELIVLNFCLDFVDCFNAMSGEDTIDHNQIHKCMTLMRQIARGKSNMTEMTHIENTAYLIAEDFKSIYKRME
;
A
#
# COMPACT_ATOMS: atom_id res chain seq x y z
N MET A 1 -23.22 50.67 30.74
CA MET A 1 -24.01 49.58 31.34
C MET A 1 -24.75 48.85 30.22
N GLN A 2 -24.54 47.52 30.14
CA GLN A 2 -25.42 46.45 29.60
C GLN A 2 -26.13 46.63 28.23
N GLN A 3 -25.72 45.90 27.18
CA GLN A 3 -26.08 44.50 26.81
C GLN A 3 -27.36 44.38 25.95
N VAL A 4 -27.13 44.22 24.63
CA VAL A 4 -27.66 43.21 23.68
C VAL A 4 -29.18 43.01 23.52
N LYS A 5 -29.64 43.05 22.26
CA LYS A 5 -30.70 42.15 21.75
C LYS A 5 -30.44 41.75 20.29
N ILE A 6 -30.28 40.44 20.11
CA ILE A 6 -30.03 39.71 18.85
C ILE A 6 -31.33 39.62 18.03
N LYS A 7 -31.24 39.63 16.69
CA LYS A 7 -32.29 39.05 15.83
C LYS A 7 -31.70 38.30 14.63
N GLN A 8 -32.38 37.19 14.33
CA GLN A 8 -32.00 36.02 13.56
C GLN A 8 -32.00 36.18 12.02
N SER A 9 -31.01 35.54 11.39
CA SER A 9 -30.90 34.89 10.05
C SER A 9 -32.03 34.93 8.99
N SER A 10 -31.64 35.09 7.72
CA SER A 10 -31.96 34.19 6.58
C SER A 10 -31.09 34.55 5.35
N LEU A 11 -30.20 33.64 4.92
CA LEU A 11 -30.21 32.91 3.62
C LEU A 11 -29.95 33.80 2.37
N ASP A 12 -28.82 33.61 1.66
CA ASP A 12 -28.74 32.59 0.61
C ASP A 12 -27.33 32.37 0.01
N LEU A 13 -27.22 31.23 -0.66
CA LEU A 13 -26.04 30.52 -1.17
C LEU A 13 -25.11 31.28 -2.14
N GLY A 14 -23.81 31.02 -2.00
CA GLY A 14 -22.80 31.30 -3.02
C GLY A 14 -21.54 30.44 -2.84
N HIS A 15 -21.36 29.48 -3.74
CA HIS A 15 -20.17 28.62 -3.90
C HIS A 15 -18.84 29.34 -3.71
N ILE A 16 -17.87 28.65 -3.07
CA ILE A 16 -16.53 28.31 -3.60
C ILE A 16 -15.84 27.53 -2.47
N LEU A 17 -15.89 26.20 -2.52
CA LEU A 17 -14.90 25.41 -1.79
C LEU A 17 -13.53 25.75 -2.40
N PRO A 18 -12.54 26.20 -1.62
CA PRO A 18 -11.30 26.71 -2.17
C PRO A 18 -10.58 25.59 -2.92
N THR A 19 -10.30 25.84 -4.20
CA THR A 19 -9.59 25.00 -5.19
C THR A 19 -8.30 24.36 -4.64
N ARG A 20 -7.74 24.93 -3.56
CA ARG A 20 -6.60 24.41 -2.82
C ARG A 20 -6.89 23.09 -2.08
N VAL A 21 -8.08 22.87 -1.54
CA VAL A 21 -8.42 21.61 -0.84
C VAL A 21 -8.52 20.47 -1.85
N ILE A 22 -9.14 20.72 -3.00
CA ILE A 22 -9.21 19.76 -4.11
C ILE A 22 -7.80 19.51 -4.68
N GLN A 23 -6.97 20.53 -4.85
CA GLN A 23 -5.57 20.35 -5.26
C GLN A 23 -4.70 19.61 -4.24
N ILE A 24 -4.90 19.79 -2.94
CA ILE A 24 -4.19 19.02 -1.90
C ILE A 24 -4.67 17.57 -1.91
N HIS A 25 -5.99 17.33 -2.04
CA HIS A 25 -6.52 15.99 -2.17
C HIS A 25 -6.00 15.31 -3.45
N LEU A 26 -6.02 15.99 -4.60
CA LEU A 26 -5.43 15.48 -5.84
C LEU A 26 -3.92 15.31 -5.75
N LYS A 27 -3.16 16.19 -5.07
CA LYS A 27 -1.71 15.99 -4.85
C LYS A 27 -1.44 14.80 -3.93
N ILE A 28 -2.24 14.57 -2.89
CA ILE A 28 -2.17 13.39 -2.01
C ILE A 28 -2.51 12.11 -2.77
N GLN A 29 -3.54 12.15 -3.63
CA GLN A 29 -3.90 11.06 -4.55
C GLN A 29 -2.83 10.83 -5.63
N PHE A 30 -2.16 11.88 -6.11
CA PHE A 30 -1.01 11.77 -7.01
C PHE A 30 0.20 11.20 -6.28
N THR A 31 0.50 11.61 -5.04
CA THR A 31 1.57 10.96 -4.23
C THR A 31 1.26 9.49 -3.98
N ARG A 32 -0.04 9.11 -3.95
CA ARG A 32 -0.55 7.73 -3.80
C ARG A 32 -0.12 6.79 -4.93
N MET A 33 0.20 7.33 -6.12
CA MET A 33 0.64 6.55 -7.28
C MET A 33 2.18 6.48 -7.43
N TYR A 34 2.91 7.48 -6.90
CA TYR A 34 4.37 7.60 -7.11
C TYR A 34 5.25 6.84 -6.10
N ILE A 35 4.72 6.32 -4.98
CA ILE A 35 5.55 5.67 -3.95
C ILE A 35 5.93 4.21 -4.29
N MET A 36 5.33 3.61 -5.31
CA MET A 36 5.76 2.28 -5.78
C MET A 36 6.92 2.30 -6.80
N GLN A 37 7.50 3.47 -7.10
CA GLN A 37 8.61 3.61 -8.07
C GLN A 37 9.97 3.05 -7.60
N GLY A 38 10.06 2.43 -6.42
CA GLY A 38 11.29 1.80 -5.91
C GLY A 38 11.20 0.28 -5.72
N SER A 39 10.09 -0.34 -6.14
CA SER A 39 9.87 -1.78 -5.94
C SER A 39 10.37 -2.57 -7.14
N SER A 40 11.36 -3.43 -6.93
CA SER A 40 12.07 -4.20 -7.96
C SER A 40 12.23 -5.67 -7.56
N ALA A 41 11.45 -6.15 -6.59
CA ALA A 41 11.61 -7.51 -6.06
C ALA A 41 11.42 -8.56 -7.16
N LEU A 42 10.46 -8.32 -8.07
CA LEU A 42 10.18 -9.21 -9.19
C LEU A 42 11.32 -9.30 -10.21
N ASP A 43 12.27 -8.36 -10.24
CA ASP A 43 13.42 -8.40 -11.16
C ASP A 43 14.35 -9.59 -10.87
N LYS A 44 14.25 -10.17 -9.66
CA LYS A 44 14.97 -11.39 -9.26
C LYS A 44 14.36 -12.68 -9.85
N PHE A 45 13.22 -12.57 -10.53
CA PHE A 45 12.44 -13.70 -11.04
C PHE A 45 12.28 -13.61 -12.56
N ASP A 46 12.12 -14.76 -13.22
CA ASP A 46 11.75 -14.78 -14.63
C ASP A 46 10.35 -14.19 -14.82
N LEU A 47 10.22 -13.28 -15.79
CA LEU A 47 8.99 -12.51 -16.00
C LEU A 47 7.82 -13.41 -16.39
N ARG A 48 8.03 -14.38 -17.28
CA ARG A 48 6.94 -15.25 -17.78
C ARG A 48 6.48 -16.20 -16.70
N LYS A 49 7.43 -16.78 -15.97
CA LYS A 49 7.18 -17.67 -14.83
C LYS A 49 6.48 -16.93 -13.71
N SER A 50 6.88 -15.69 -13.41
CA SER A 50 6.22 -14.81 -12.44
C SER A 50 4.76 -14.56 -12.78
N HIS A 51 4.46 -14.21 -14.03
CA HIS A 51 3.08 -14.02 -14.46
C HIS A 51 2.23 -15.29 -14.33
N LYS A 52 2.79 -16.46 -14.68
CA LYS A 52 2.08 -17.73 -14.55
C LYS A 52 1.87 -18.10 -13.08
N ALA A 53 2.85 -17.89 -12.21
CA ALA A 53 2.75 -18.12 -10.77
C ALA A 53 1.72 -17.20 -10.12
N LEU A 54 1.71 -15.91 -10.48
CA LEU A 54 0.70 -14.96 -10.02
C LEU A 54 -0.70 -15.38 -10.46
N LYS A 55 -0.89 -15.79 -11.72
CA LYS A 55 -2.19 -16.29 -12.19
C LYS A 55 -2.69 -17.49 -11.38
N MET A 56 -1.81 -18.42 -11.02
CA MET A 56 -2.17 -19.56 -10.17
C MET A 56 -2.51 -19.11 -8.74
N LEU A 57 -1.71 -18.22 -8.17
CA LEU A 57 -1.94 -17.68 -6.83
C LEU A 57 -3.29 -16.97 -6.70
N LEU A 58 -3.68 -16.21 -7.73
CA LEU A 58 -4.94 -15.47 -7.74
C LEU A 58 -6.18 -16.37 -7.78
N ILE A 59 -6.07 -17.65 -8.13
CA ILE A 59 -7.19 -18.60 -8.04
C ILE A 59 -7.66 -18.72 -6.59
N ASP A 60 -6.71 -18.86 -5.66
CA ASP A 60 -7.01 -19.12 -4.25
C ASP A 60 -6.94 -17.86 -3.37
N ARG A 61 -6.14 -16.86 -3.76
CA ARG A 61 -5.78 -15.71 -2.91
C ARG A 61 -6.26 -14.34 -3.40
N SER A 62 -7.17 -14.28 -4.38
CA SER A 62 -7.59 -12.98 -4.93
C SER A 62 -8.24 -12.05 -3.90
N ASN A 63 -8.82 -12.59 -2.83
CA ASN A 63 -9.41 -11.79 -1.77
C ASN A 63 -8.33 -11.12 -0.89
N GLU A 64 -7.28 -11.86 -0.55
CA GLU A 64 -6.14 -11.39 0.23
C GLU A 64 -5.40 -10.25 -0.50
N PHE A 65 -5.26 -10.34 -1.82
CA PHE A 65 -4.75 -9.23 -2.64
C PHE A 65 -5.61 -7.97 -2.50
N ARG A 66 -6.94 -8.10 -2.51
CA ARG A 66 -7.86 -6.96 -2.34
C ARG A 66 -7.79 -6.39 -0.93
N ILE A 67 -7.79 -7.24 0.09
CA ILE A 67 -7.64 -6.84 1.50
C ILE A 67 -6.34 -6.05 1.66
N PHE A 68 -5.23 -6.57 1.13
CA PHE A 68 -3.94 -5.92 1.23
C PHE A 68 -3.92 -4.58 0.48
N ALA A 69 -4.37 -4.54 -0.78
CA ALA A 69 -4.44 -3.31 -1.57
C ALA A 69 -5.27 -2.23 -0.89
N GLN A 70 -6.44 -2.58 -0.37
CA GLN A 70 -7.27 -1.67 0.43
C GLN A 70 -6.55 -1.24 1.71
N GLY A 71 -5.87 -2.17 2.37
CA GLY A 71 -5.00 -1.94 3.52
C GLY A 71 -3.97 -0.85 3.22
N ILE A 72 -3.18 -0.94 2.17
CA ILE A 72 -2.19 0.09 1.84
C ILE A 72 -2.78 1.30 1.08
N GLY A 73 -4.10 1.30 0.85
CA GLY A 73 -4.81 2.34 0.13
C GLY A 73 -4.47 2.43 -1.35
N TYR A 74 -4.10 1.30 -1.97
CA TYR A 74 -3.80 1.15 -3.39
C TYR A 74 -5.08 0.85 -4.20
N PRO A 75 -5.30 1.50 -5.36
CA PRO A 75 -6.50 1.28 -6.18
C PRO A 75 -6.51 -0.11 -6.86
N VAL A 76 -7.66 -0.80 -6.83
CA VAL A 76 -7.86 -2.14 -7.44
C VAL A 76 -8.54 -2.11 -8.81
N ASN A 77 -8.63 -0.93 -9.42
CA ASN A 77 -9.25 -0.71 -10.73
C ASN A 77 -8.21 -0.32 -11.80
N THR A 78 -6.93 -0.27 -11.44
CA THR A 78 -5.84 -0.03 -12.38
C THR A 78 -5.40 -1.35 -13.01
N GLU A 79 -4.93 -1.29 -14.25
CA GLU A 79 -4.40 -2.47 -14.92
C GLU A 79 -3.20 -3.04 -14.14
N ASN A 80 -3.10 -4.36 -14.05
CA ASN A 80 -1.99 -5.07 -13.40
C ASN A 80 -1.74 -4.68 -11.93
N TRP A 81 -2.77 -4.21 -11.21
CA TRP A 81 -2.64 -3.84 -9.80
C TRP A 81 -2.18 -5.00 -8.92
N GLU A 82 -2.54 -6.25 -9.26
CA GLU A 82 -2.10 -7.45 -8.56
C GLU A 82 -0.59 -7.65 -8.67
N LEU A 83 0.00 -7.37 -9.84
CA LEU A 83 1.45 -7.47 -10.02
C LEU A 83 2.19 -6.46 -9.15
N ILE A 84 1.63 -5.25 -9.07
CA ILE A 84 2.17 -4.16 -8.26
C ILE A 84 2.08 -4.52 -6.77
N VAL A 85 0.92 -5.03 -6.33
CA VAL A 85 0.74 -5.55 -4.97
C VAL A 85 1.71 -6.68 -4.65
N LEU A 86 1.86 -7.65 -5.55
CA LEU A 86 2.81 -8.75 -5.37
C LEU A 86 4.24 -8.24 -5.18
N ASN A 87 4.67 -7.28 -6.01
CA ASN A 87 6.00 -6.70 -5.93
C ASN A 87 6.23 -6.02 -4.56
N PHE A 88 5.22 -5.30 -4.05
CA PHE A 88 5.26 -4.74 -2.70
C PHE A 88 5.40 -5.84 -1.63
N CYS A 89 4.60 -6.90 -1.71
CA CYS A 89 4.64 -7.99 -0.73
C CYS A 89 6.01 -8.69 -0.70
N LEU A 90 6.62 -8.90 -1.87
CA LEU A 90 7.96 -9.49 -1.97
C LEU A 90 9.03 -8.58 -1.35
N ASP A 91 8.97 -7.28 -1.64
CA ASP A 91 9.84 -6.29 -1.01
C ASP A 91 9.67 -6.21 0.51
N PHE A 92 8.43 -6.33 0.98
CA PHE A 92 8.13 -6.38 2.41
C PHE A 92 8.82 -7.58 3.07
N VAL A 93 8.75 -8.77 2.47
CA VAL A 93 9.42 -9.96 3.04
C VAL A 93 10.95 -9.82 3.00
N ASP A 94 11.51 -9.27 1.93
CA ASP A 94 12.96 -8.98 1.86
C ASP A 94 13.38 -8.02 3.00
N CYS A 95 12.56 -7.00 3.26
CA CYS A 95 12.77 -6.06 4.35
C CYS A 95 12.59 -6.68 5.74
N PHE A 96 11.57 -7.49 5.92
CA PHE A 96 11.32 -8.21 7.17
C PHE A 96 12.51 -9.09 7.52
N ASN A 97 12.97 -9.91 6.57
CA ASN A 97 14.12 -10.79 6.76
C ASN A 97 15.40 -10.01 7.09
N ALA A 98 15.66 -8.93 6.35
CA ALA A 98 16.84 -8.09 6.58
C ALA A 98 16.82 -7.45 7.98
N MET A 99 15.68 -6.88 8.39
CA MET A 99 15.54 -6.23 9.70
C MET A 99 15.51 -7.21 10.88
N SER A 100 15.13 -8.47 10.63
CA SER A 100 15.16 -9.53 11.64
C SER A 100 16.51 -10.23 11.79
N GLY A 101 17.43 -10.02 10.84
CA GLY A 101 18.74 -10.63 10.82
C GLY A 101 19.75 -9.95 11.75
N GLU A 102 20.91 -10.59 11.92
CA GLU A 102 22.04 -10.03 12.67
C GLU A 102 23.01 -9.21 11.77
N ASP A 103 22.81 -9.25 10.45
CA ASP A 103 23.69 -8.61 9.47
C ASP A 103 23.49 -7.08 9.39
N THR A 104 24.57 -6.37 9.04
CA THR A 104 24.50 -4.94 8.77
C THR A 104 23.73 -4.66 7.49
N ILE A 105 22.63 -3.93 7.62
CA ILE A 105 21.77 -3.55 6.49
C ILE A 105 22.29 -2.25 5.87
N ASP A 106 22.35 -2.20 4.54
CA ASP A 106 22.71 -0.97 3.81
C ASP A 106 21.72 0.17 4.09
N HIS A 107 22.21 1.41 4.08
CA HIS A 107 21.40 2.59 4.35
C HIS A 107 20.20 2.72 3.40
N ASN A 108 20.36 2.38 2.12
CA ASN A 108 19.27 2.47 1.16
C ASN A 108 18.19 1.43 1.45
N GLN A 109 18.60 0.23 1.89
CA GLN A 109 17.67 -0.84 2.27
C GLN A 109 16.89 -0.45 3.53
N ILE A 110 17.51 0.19 4.52
CA ILE A 110 16.81 0.74 5.68
C ILE A 110 15.73 1.75 5.25
N HIS A 111 16.06 2.71 4.38
CA HIS A 111 15.08 3.69 3.88
C HIS A 111 13.93 3.04 3.13
N LYS A 112 14.21 2.03 2.32
CA LYS A 112 13.20 1.24 1.62
C LYS A 112 12.26 0.57 2.61
N CYS A 113 12.80 -0.14 3.60
CA CYS A 113 12.00 -0.85 4.59
C CYS A 113 11.14 0.12 5.42
N MET A 114 11.72 1.24 5.88
CA MET A 114 10.96 2.27 6.58
C MET A 114 9.83 2.87 5.72
N THR A 115 10.04 2.98 4.41
CA THR A 115 9.00 3.46 3.49
C THR A 115 7.85 2.47 3.36
N LEU A 116 8.15 1.17 3.20
CA LEU A 116 7.15 0.11 3.15
C LEU A 116 6.33 0.06 4.45
N MET A 117 7.01 0.06 5.61
CA MET A 117 6.37 0.06 6.92
C MET A 117 5.46 1.27 7.12
N ARG A 118 5.87 2.46 6.67
CA ARG A 118 5.02 3.66 6.71
C ARG A 118 3.78 3.52 5.83
N GLN A 119 3.86 2.86 4.68
CA GLN A 119 2.68 2.61 3.84
C GLN A 119 1.72 1.63 4.53
N ILE A 120 2.24 0.56 5.11
CA ILE A 120 1.45 -0.41 5.88
C ILE A 120 0.78 0.26 7.09
N ALA A 121 1.51 1.05 7.87
CA ALA A 121 0.99 1.72 9.06
C ALA A 121 -0.01 2.85 8.74
N ARG A 122 -0.08 3.32 7.49
CA ARG A 122 -0.88 4.48 7.13
C ARG A 122 -2.37 4.24 7.37
N GLY A 123 -2.95 5.11 8.20
CA GLY A 123 -4.37 5.08 8.54
C GLY A 123 -4.78 3.93 9.47
N LYS A 124 -3.81 3.26 10.12
CA LYS A 124 -4.11 2.17 11.08
C LYS A 124 -4.19 2.79 12.45
N SER A 125 -5.22 2.42 13.19
CA SER A 125 -5.48 2.97 14.52
C SER A 125 -4.79 2.20 15.62
N ASN A 126 -4.44 0.93 15.36
CA ASN A 126 -3.88 0.00 16.33
C ASN A 126 -2.92 -1.01 15.67
N MET A 127 -2.12 -1.65 16.52
CA MET A 127 -1.13 -2.63 16.08
C MET A 127 -1.76 -3.89 15.47
N THR A 128 -2.95 -4.29 15.92
CA THR A 128 -3.64 -5.48 15.39
C THR A 128 -3.98 -5.33 13.91
N GLU A 129 -4.49 -4.16 13.50
CA GLU A 129 -4.74 -3.83 12.10
C GLU A 129 -3.43 -3.85 11.28
N MET A 130 -2.37 -3.28 11.84
CA MET A 130 -1.05 -3.26 11.19
C MET A 130 -0.51 -4.68 10.98
N THR A 131 -0.48 -5.50 12.04
CA THR A 131 -0.03 -6.90 11.99
C THR A 131 -0.87 -7.73 11.02
N HIS A 132 -2.18 -7.49 10.92
CA HIS A 132 -3.00 -8.19 9.93
C HIS A 132 -2.56 -7.91 8.49
N ILE A 133 -2.24 -6.65 8.17
CA ILE A 133 -1.75 -6.26 6.84
C ILE A 133 -0.35 -6.83 6.58
N GLU A 134 0.55 -6.78 7.57
CA GLU A 134 1.90 -7.38 7.50
C GLU A 134 1.85 -8.89 7.24
N ASN A 135 1.03 -9.62 8.01
CA ASN A 135 0.84 -11.05 7.83
C ASN A 135 0.25 -11.37 6.46
N THR A 136 -0.68 -10.55 5.97
CA THR A 136 -1.25 -10.72 4.63
C THR A 136 -0.17 -10.56 3.55
N ALA A 137 0.69 -9.55 3.67
CA ALA A 137 1.82 -9.37 2.74
C ALA A 137 2.78 -10.56 2.77
N TYR A 138 3.14 -11.01 3.97
CA TYR A 138 4.04 -12.15 4.16
C TYR A 138 3.49 -13.42 3.49
N LEU A 139 2.23 -13.74 3.76
CA LEU A 139 1.59 -14.94 3.20
C LEU A 139 1.48 -14.88 1.67
N ILE A 140 1.11 -13.74 1.09
CA ILE A 140 1.06 -13.56 -0.38
C ILE A 140 2.43 -13.84 -1.00
N ALA A 141 3.49 -13.26 -0.42
CA ALA A 141 4.85 -13.40 -0.93
C ALA A 141 5.37 -14.85 -0.81
N GLU A 142 5.15 -15.51 0.33
CA GLU A 142 5.59 -16.89 0.54
C GLU A 142 4.80 -17.89 -0.33
N ASP A 143 3.49 -17.73 -0.45
CA ASP A 143 2.66 -18.55 -1.34
C ASP A 143 3.11 -18.37 -2.81
N PHE A 144 3.39 -17.14 -3.24
CA PHE A 144 3.97 -16.88 -4.57
C PHE A 144 5.29 -17.61 -4.77
N LYS A 145 6.26 -17.46 -3.85
CA LYS A 145 7.58 -18.12 -3.96
C LYS A 145 7.42 -19.64 -4.01
N SER A 146 6.50 -20.18 -3.23
CA SER A 146 6.20 -21.61 -3.18
C SER A 146 5.63 -22.13 -4.49
N ILE A 147 4.69 -21.40 -5.11
CA ILE A 147 4.15 -21.73 -6.43
C ILE A 147 5.25 -21.60 -7.49
N TYR A 148 5.94 -20.47 -7.53
CA TYR A 148 7.01 -20.19 -8.49
C TYR A 148 8.08 -21.30 -8.49
N LYS A 149 8.51 -21.75 -7.31
CA LYS A 149 9.53 -22.82 -7.17
C LYS A 149 9.08 -24.15 -7.80
N ARG A 150 7.78 -24.48 -7.77
CA ARG A 150 7.24 -25.73 -8.32
C ARG A 150 7.07 -25.74 -9.83
N MET A 151 7.13 -24.57 -10.47
CA MET A 151 6.82 -24.40 -11.89
C MET A 151 8.07 -24.54 -12.76
N GLU A 152 8.84 -25.62 -12.58
CA GLU A 152 10.05 -25.93 -13.38
C GLU A 152 9.93 -25.49 -14.85
#